data_AF-A0A6C0I7Z3-F1
#
_entry.id   AF-A0A6C0I7Z3-F1
#
_cell.length_a   1.000
_cell.length_b   1.000
_cell.length_c   1.000
_cell.angle_alpha   90.00
_cell.angle_beta   90.00
_cell.angle_gamma   90.00
#
_symmetry.space_group_name_H-M   'P 1'
#
loop_
_entity.id
_entity.type
_entity.pdbx_description
1 polymer ?
#
loop_
_entity_poly.entity_id
_entity_poly.type
_entity_poly.pdbx_seq_one_letter_code
_entity_poly.pdbx_strand_id
1 'polypeptide(L)'
;MAAEREILYKMKTTASIFLNTLKQVRKLKAEIDKNIELNMDNNYFVEKQTTNKDFNEVFDIKSIDEVINIVEPLIDEIMIEREKICENHEYIEDQVETGIECNMMTIYYCKFCHVTRMNE
;
A
#
# COMPACT_ATOMS: atom_id res chain seq x y z
N MET A 1 -18.07 9.43 -19.90
CA MET A 1 -16.75 9.88 -19.41
C MET A 1 -16.73 10.18 -17.90
N ALA A 2 -17.67 10.94 -17.32
CA ALA A 2 -17.65 11.21 -15.86
C ALA A 2 -17.79 9.94 -14.98
N ALA A 3 -18.74 9.05 -15.32
CA ALA A 3 -18.94 7.79 -14.59
C ALA A 3 -17.70 6.87 -14.63
N GLU A 4 -17.01 6.82 -15.76
CA GLU A 4 -15.79 6.02 -15.94
C GLU A 4 -14.63 6.56 -15.09
N ARG A 5 -14.45 7.88 -15.01
CA ARG A 5 -13.48 8.52 -14.10
C ARG A 5 -13.76 8.17 -12.64
N GLU A 6 -15.03 8.19 -12.24
CA GLU A 6 -15.45 7.86 -10.88
C GLU A 6 -15.18 6.37 -10.55
N ILE A 7 -15.44 5.48 -11.49
CA ILE A 7 -15.16 4.04 -11.34
C ILE A 7 -13.65 3.81 -11.16
N LEU A 8 -12.81 4.36 -12.04
CA LEU A 8 -11.36 4.20 -11.93
C LEU A 8 -10.80 4.82 -10.65
N TYR A 9 -11.36 5.94 -10.19
CA TYR A 9 -11.02 6.52 -8.90
C TYR A 9 -11.33 5.55 -7.74
N LYS A 10 -12.53 4.96 -7.72
CA LYS A 10 -12.93 3.99 -6.70
C LYS A 10 -12.06 2.73 -6.73
N MET A 11 -11.71 2.24 -7.92
CA MET A 11 -10.79 1.11 -8.10
C MET A 11 -9.42 1.42 -7.49
N LYS A 12 -8.82 2.58 -7.86
CA LYS A 12 -7.53 3.01 -7.32
C LYS A 12 -7.57 3.14 -5.80
N THR A 13 -8.59 3.80 -5.26
CA THR A 13 -8.75 4.01 -3.82
C THR A 13 -8.83 2.68 -3.08
N THR A 14 -9.63 1.74 -3.58
CA THR A 14 -9.80 0.42 -2.97
C THR A 14 -8.48 -0.37 -2.98
N ALA A 15 -7.82 -0.43 -4.14
CA ALA A 15 -6.54 -1.12 -4.29
C ALA A 15 -5.43 -0.50 -3.41
N SER A 16 -5.38 0.84 -3.33
CA SER A 16 -4.41 1.55 -2.47
C SER A 16 -4.63 1.27 -0.98
N ILE A 17 -5.90 1.28 -0.51
CA ILE A 17 -6.22 0.95 0.89
C ILE A 17 -5.80 -0.49 1.19
N PHE A 18 -6.13 -1.42 0.31
CA PHE A 18 -5.78 -2.82 0.47
C PHE A 18 -4.26 -3.03 0.51
N LEU A 19 -3.52 -2.44 -0.44
CA LEU A 19 -2.07 -2.50 -0.50
C LEU A 19 -1.41 -1.94 0.78
N ASN A 20 -1.85 -0.75 1.22
CA ASN A 20 -1.31 -0.14 2.44
C ASN A 20 -1.56 -0.99 3.67
N THR A 21 -2.74 -1.61 3.75
CA THR A 21 -3.09 -2.54 4.83
C THR A 21 -2.18 -3.78 4.79
N LEU A 22 -1.94 -4.37 3.62
CA LEU A 22 -1.02 -5.50 3.47
C LEU A 22 0.41 -5.14 3.89
N LYS A 23 0.93 -3.99 3.44
CA LYS A 23 2.25 -3.49 3.85
C LYS A 23 2.37 -3.30 5.36
N GLN A 24 1.31 -2.78 5.99
CA GLN A 24 1.28 -2.62 7.44
C GLN A 24 1.24 -3.96 8.17
N VAL A 25 0.39 -4.91 7.73
CA VAL A 25 0.32 -6.27 8.29
C VAL A 25 1.67 -6.97 8.17
N ARG A 26 2.31 -6.90 7.00
CA ARG A 26 3.65 -7.43 6.76
C ARG A 26 4.68 -6.86 7.74
N LYS A 27 4.68 -5.53 7.92
CA LYS A 27 5.59 -4.84 8.85
C LYS A 27 5.39 -5.32 10.28
N LEU A 28 4.14 -5.36 10.76
CA LEU A 28 3.81 -5.79 12.12
C LEU A 28 4.17 -7.27 12.34
N LYS A 29 3.92 -8.13 11.36
CA LYS A 29 4.29 -9.54 11.45
C LYS A 29 5.81 -9.71 11.55
N ALA A 30 6.58 -9.05 10.68
CA ALA A 30 8.03 -9.12 10.74
C ALA A 30 8.58 -8.64 12.10
N GLU A 31 7.93 -7.65 12.72
CA GLU A 31 8.25 -7.20 14.08
C GLU A 31 7.92 -8.25 15.15
N ILE A 32 6.76 -8.91 15.05
CA ILE A 32 6.38 -10.04 15.92
C ILE A 32 7.43 -11.16 15.82
N ASP A 33 7.75 -11.61 14.60
CA ASP A 33 8.70 -12.70 14.37
C ASP A 33 10.08 -12.35 14.96
N LYS A 34 10.56 -11.13 14.71
CA LYS A 34 11.82 -10.62 15.28
C LYS A 34 11.79 -10.57 16.82
N ASN A 35 10.68 -10.16 17.42
CA ASN A 35 10.55 -10.07 18.87
C ASN A 35 10.55 -11.45 19.53
N ILE A 36 9.95 -12.46 18.89
CA ILE A 36 9.99 -13.86 19.33
C ILE A 36 11.43 -14.37 19.27
N GLU A 37 12.14 -14.14 18.15
CA GLU A 37 13.53 -14.59 17.97
C GLU A 37 14.52 -13.95 18.97
N LEU A 38 14.38 -12.66 19.28
CA LEU A 38 15.37 -11.92 20.06
C LEU A 38 15.16 -11.97 21.57
N ASN A 39 13.91 -12.03 22.03
CA ASN A 39 13.58 -11.71 23.43
C ASN A 39 12.99 -12.90 24.21
N MET A 40 12.77 -14.06 23.58
CA MET A 40 12.05 -15.17 24.21
C MET A 40 12.71 -16.51 23.88
N ASP A 41 12.60 -17.46 24.80
CA ASP A 41 13.00 -18.84 24.55
C ASP A 41 12.07 -19.42 23.47
N ASN A 42 12.60 -19.59 22.25
CA ASN A 42 11.85 -19.99 21.05
C ASN A 42 10.96 -21.22 21.27
N ASN A 43 11.37 -22.12 22.16
CA ASN A 43 10.62 -23.33 22.50
C ASN A 43 9.27 -23.04 23.17
N TYR A 44 9.11 -21.93 23.92
CA TYR A 44 7.84 -21.61 24.57
C TYR A 44 6.72 -21.29 23.57
N PHE A 45 7.01 -20.54 22.50
CA PHE A 45 6.01 -20.20 21.48
C PHE A 45 5.73 -21.33 20.51
N VAL A 46 6.77 -22.07 20.12
CA VAL A 46 6.65 -23.21 19.22
C VAL A 46 5.91 -24.38 19.88
N GLU A 47 6.12 -24.63 21.18
CA GLU A 47 5.55 -25.80 21.87
C GLU A 47 4.26 -25.52 22.64
N LYS A 48 4.00 -24.27 23.11
CA LYS A 48 2.88 -23.99 24.02
C LYS A 48 1.81 -23.03 23.51
N GLN A 49 2.01 -22.33 22.39
CA GLN A 49 1.02 -21.40 21.85
C GLN A 49 0.54 -21.80 20.46
N THR A 50 -0.50 -22.64 20.42
CA THR A 50 -1.20 -23.02 19.17
C THR A 50 -1.68 -21.80 18.39
N THR A 51 -2.10 -20.74 19.09
CA THR A 51 -2.55 -19.48 18.46
C THR A 51 -1.46 -18.80 17.65
N ASN A 52 -0.18 -18.92 18.03
CA ASN A 52 0.93 -18.36 17.24
C ASN A 52 1.15 -19.14 15.94
N LYS A 53 1.00 -20.48 16.00
CA LYS A 53 1.05 -21.33 14.81
C LYS A 53 -0.09 -20.98 13.85
N ASP A 54 -1.32 -20.92 14.35
CA ASP A 54 -2.51 -20.57 13.53
C ASP A 54 -2.36 -19.16 12.93
N PHE A 55 -1.85 -18.21 13.72
CA PHE A 55 -1.54 -16.86 13.24
C PHE A 55 -0.51 -16.87 12.10
N ASN A 56 0.54 -17.68 12.22
CA ASN A 56 1.57 -17.81 11.19
C ASN A 56 1.08 -18.49 9.91
N GLU A 57 0.13 -19.41 10.02
CA GLU A 57 -0.52 -20.04 8.87
C GLU A 57 -1.43 -19.04 8.13
N VAL A 58 -2.19 -18.21 8.86
CA VAL A 58 -3.10 -17.23 8.25
C VAL A 58 -2.36 -16.04 7.65
N PHE A 59 -1.37 -15.52 8.38
CA PHE A 59 -0.59 -14.35 7.96
C PHE A 59 0.78 -14.80 7.47
N ASP A 60 0.87 -15.57 6.39
CA ASP A 60 2.16 -15.94 5.83
C ASP A 60 2.82 -14.76 5.09
N ILE A 61 4.07 -14.42 5.42
CA ILE A 61 4.78 -13.27 4.81
C ILE A 61 4.94 -13.48 3.31
N LYS A 62 5.25 -14.70 2.86
CA LYS A 62 5.47 -14.97 1.43
C LYS A 62 4.20 -14.74 0.63
N SER A 63 3.08 -15.28 1.10
CA SER A 63 1.77 -15.07 0.50
C SER A 63 1.38 -13.58 0.50
N ILE A 64 1.66 -12.84 1.57
CA ILE A 64 1.43 -11.39 1.62
C ILE A 64 2.29 -10.66 0.58
N ASP A 65 3.57 -11.00 0.46
CA ASP A 65 4.49 -10.40 -0.51
C ASP A 65 4.06 -10.69 -1.95
N GLU A 66 3.60 -11.90 -2.24
CA GLU A 66 3.02 -12.26 -3.55
C GLU A 66 1.79 -11.40 -3.89
N VAL A 67 0.88 -11.19 -2.94
CA VAL A 67 -0.29 -10.34 -3.17
C VAL A 67 0.12 -8.88 -3.35
N ILE A 68 1.09 -8.37 -2.59
CA ILE A 68 1.65 -7.02 -2.79
C ILE A 68 2.18 -6.86 -4.22
N ASN A 69 2.96 -7.83 -4.70
CA ASN A 69 3.55 -7.81 -6.04
C ASN A 69 2.50 -7.89 -7.17
N ILE A 70 1.29 -8.38 -6.88
CA ILE A 70 0.17 -8.37 -7.83
C ILE A 70 -0.60 -7.05 -7.79
N VAL A 71 -0.83 -6.50 -6.59
CA VAL A 71 -1.67 -5.31 -6.40
C VAL A 71 -0.93 -4.03 -6.80
N GLU A 72 0.39 -3.95 -6.60
CA GLU A 72 1.18 -2.78 -6.98
C GLU A 72 1.08 -2.46 -8.49
N PRO A 73 1.39 -3.38 -9.42
CA PRO A 73 1.25 -3.12 -10.85
C PRO A 73 -0.18 -2.78 -11.28
N LEU A 74 -1.19 -3.39 -10.64
CA LEU A 74 -2.60 -3.09 -10.93
C LEU A 74 -2.94 -1.63 -10.63
N ILE A 75 -2.40 -1.05 -9.55
CA ILE A 75 -2.60 0.37 -9.25
C ILE A 75 -1.99 1.24 -10.35
N ASP A 76 -0.80 0.89 -10.84
CA ASP A 76 -0.14 1.62 -11.92
C ASP A 76 -0.93 1.55 -13.23
N GLU A 77 -1.46 0.37 -13.58
CA GLU A 77 -2.35 0.21 -14.74
C GLU A 77 -3.61 1.08 -14.62
N ILE A 78 -4.25 1.10 -13.44
CA ILE A 78 -5.41 1.97 -13.20
C ILE A 78 -5.02 3.45 -13.37
N MET A 79 -3.84 3.85 -12.90
CA MET A 79 -3.38 5.24 -13.03
C MET A 79 -3.11 5.62 -14.49
N ILE A 80 -2.53 4.72 -15.28
CA ILE A 80 -2.33 4.90 -16.73
C ILE A 80 -3.68 5.08 -17.44
N GLU A 81 -4.67 4.25 -17.13
CA GLU A 81 -6.02 4.40 -17.72
C GLU A 81 -6.68 5.73 -17.30
N ARG A 82 -6.51 6.15 -16.05
CA ARG A 82 -6.99 7.47 -15.59
C ARG A 82 -6.34 8.64 -16.32
N GLU A 83 -5.05 8.52 -16.65
CA GLU A 83 -4.34 9.53 -17.44
C GLU A 83 -4.88 9.62 -18.86
N LYS A 84 -5.14 8.47 -19.52
CA LYS A 84 -5.64 8.39 -20.90
C LYS A 84 -7.02 9.02 -21.09
N ILE A 85 -7.92 8.85 -20.12
CA ILE A 85 -9.30 9.38 -20.23
C ILE A 85 -9.42 10.86 -19.81
N CYS A 86 -8.31 11.47 -19.39
CA CYS A 86 -8.28 12.87 -19.01
C CYS A 86 -7.96 13.74 -20.22
N GLU A 87 -9.00 14.38 -20.76
CA GLU A 87 -8.91 15.17 -22.00
C GLU A 87 -8.14 16.48 -21.82
N ASN A 88 -8.19 17.07 -20.62
CA ASN A 88 -7.58 18.36 -20.31
C ASN A 88 -6.81 18.25 -19.00
N HIS A 89 -5.54 17.84 -19.07
CA HIS A 89 -4.68 17.82 -17.90
C HIS A 89 -4.38 19.23 -17.42
N GLU A 90 -4.68 19.51 -16.16
CA GLU A 90 -4.30 20.76 -15.49
C GLU A 90 -3.67 20.40 -14.15
N TYR A 91 -2.35 20.53 -14.09
CA TYR A 91 -1.57 20.17 -12.92
C TYR A 91 -1.52 21.34 -11.94
N ILE A 92 -1.78 21.03 -10.67
CA ILE A 92 -1.63 21.95 -9.56
C ILE A 92 -0.53 21.44 -8.63
N GLU A 93 0.21 22.39 -8.08
CA GLU A 93 1.23 22.14 -7.08
C GLU A 93 0.57 22.02 -5.70
N ASP A 94 0.99 21.03 -4.93
CA ASP A 94 0.54 20.81 -3.57
C ASP A 94 1.69 20.31 -2.69
N GLN A 95 1.56 20.44 -1.38
CA GLN A 95 2.55 19.98 -0.41
C GLN A 95 1.93 18.94 0.51
N VAL A 96 2.51 17.74 0.50
CA VAL A 96 2.05 16.63 1.33
C VAL A 96 3.06 16.29 2.41
N GLU A 97 2.56 16.07 3.62
CA GLU A 97 3.37 15.65 4.75
C GLU A 97 3.81 14.18 4.57
N THR A 98 5.11 13.93 4.70
CA THR A 98 5.71 12.61 4.40
C THR A 98 5.71 11.66 5.60
N GLY A 99 5.17 12.07 6.75
CA GLY A 99 5.14 11.26 7.98
C GLY A 99 6.49 11.11 8.69
N ILE A 100 7.53 11.80 8.21
CA ILE A 100 8.80 12.01 8.93
C ILE A 100 8.79 13.48 9.38
N GLU A 101 9.01 13.71 10.68
CA GLU A 101 8.97 15.02 11.35
C GLU A 101 9.19 16.23 10.41
N CYS A 102 8.11 16.96 10.13
CA CYS A 102 8.08 18.23 9.38
C CYS A 102 8.61 18.21 7.93
N ASN A 103 8.81 17.05 7.30
CA ASN A 103 9.19 16.99 5.90
C ASN A 103 7.96 17.05 5.00
N MET A 104 7.80 18.19 4.32
CA MET A 104 6.82 18.40 3.26
C MET A 104 7.44 18.01 1.91
N MET A 105 6.73 17.22 1.12
CA MET A 105 7.09 16.92 -0.26
C MET A 105 6.17 17.70 -1.19
N THR A 106 6.76 18.46 -2.11
CA THR A 106 5.99 19.06 -3.21
C THR A 106 5.58 17.97 -4.19
N ILE A 107 4.30 17.92 -4.51
CA ILE A 107 3.73 17.04 -5.51
C ILE A 107 2.97 17.87 -6.56
N TYR A 108 2.96 17.40 -7.80
CA TYR A 108 2.11 17.96 -8.85
C TYR A 108 1.06 16.93 -9.19
N TYR A 109 -0.22 17.29 -9.11
CA TYR A 109 -1.29 16.40 -9.53
C TYR A 109 -2.28 17.08 -10.47
N CYS A 110 -2.81 16.33 -11.43
CA CYS A 110 -3.87 16.82 -12.29
C CYS A 110 -5.15 17.02 -11.49
N LYS A 111 -5.73 18.22 -11.48
CA LYS A 111 -6.95 18.53 -10.71
C LYS A 111 -8.18 17.71 -11.11
N PHE A 112 -8.15 17.08 -12.28
CA PHE A 112 -9.28 16.32 -12.83
C PHE A 112 -9.12 14.81 -12.72
N CYS A 113 -7.91 14.28 -12.91
CA CYS A 113 -7.65 12.83 -12.86
C CYS A 113 -6.77 12.42 -11.68
N HIS A 114 -6.28 13.36 -10.87
CA HIS A 114 -5.43 13.13 -9.69
C HIS A 114 -4.22 12.22 -9.94
N VAL A 115 -3.74 12.17 -11.19
CA VAL A 115 -2.47 11.54 -11.53
C VAL A 115 -1.35 12.47 -11.08
N THR A 116 -0.42 11.93 -10.29
CA THR A 116 0.74 12.66 -9.76
C THR A 116 1.92 12.55 -10.72
N ARG A 117 2.66 13.64 -10.93
CA ARG A 117 3.97 13.62 -11.58
C ARG A 117 5.02 14.10 -10.58
N MET A 118 6.14 13.37 -10.50
CA MET A 118 7.34 13.88 -9.85
C MET A 118 8.11 14.71 -10.89
N ASN A 119 8.62 15.88 -10.52
CA ASN A 119 9.50 16.63 -11.42
C ASN A 119 10.76 15.80 -11.72
N GLU A 120 11.18 15.80 -12.98
CA GLU A 120 12.54 15.43 -13.39
C GLU A 120 13.58 16.38 -12.78
#